data_AF-A0A7C1VT92-F1
#
_entry.id   AF-A0A7C1VT92-F1
#
_cell.length_a   1.000
_cell.length_b   1.000
_cell.length_c   1.000
_cell.angle_alpha   90.00
_cell.angle_beta   90.00
_cell.angle_gamma   90.00
#
_symmetry.space_group_name_H-M   'P 1'
#
loop_
_entity.id
_entity.type
_entity.pdbx_description
1 polymer ?
#
loop_
_entity_poly.entity_id
_entity_poly.type
_entity_poly.pdbx_seq_one_letter_code
_entity_poly.pdbx_strand_id
1 'polypeptide(L)'
;MKRVYAFSIGTQFKQTISLPRDAVILSIHPKDGAAVLYALVSPEASFVQHTLYAFTTGVGLVEKSVANLRYLVTVSIHNGSNVVHYFLKV
;
A
#
# COMPACT_ATOMS: atom_id res chain seq x y z
N MET A 1 -2.65 -18.38 14.79
CA MET A 1 -3.97 -17.74 14.53
C MET A 1 -3.72 -16.47 13.75
N LYS A 2 -4.47 -16.22 12.66
CA LYS A 2 -4.33 -14.96 11.90
C LYS A 2 -5.08 -13.82 12.60
N ARG A 3 -4.54 -12.60 12.49
CA ARG A 3 -5.10 -11.38 13.10
C ARG A 3 -5.01 -10.22 12.12
N VAL A 4 -5.89 -9.24 12.24
CA VAL A 4 -5.82 -8.01 11.43
C VAL A 4 -4.87 -7.03 12.09
N TYR A 5 -3.86 -6.58 11.36
CA TYR A 5 -2.89 -5.59 11.79
C TYR A 5 -2.94 -4.37 10.87
N ALA A 6 -2.66 -3.21 11.44
CA ALA A 6 -2.54 -1.95 10.73
C ALA A 6 -1.05 -1.59 10.56
N PHE A 7 -0.67 -1.18 9.36
CA PHE A 7 0.68 -0.79 9.00
C PHE A 7 0.63 0.62 8.41
N SER A 8 1.35 1.56 9.03
CA SER A 8 1.51 2.90 8.47
C SER A 8 2.30 2.82 7.18
N ILE A 9 1.78 3.43 6.12
CA ILE A 9 2.47 3.52 4.84
C ILE A 9 2.62 4.98 4.42
N GLY A 10 3.70 5.28 3.70
CA GLY A 10 3.95 6.61 3.18
C GLY A 10 3.12 6.93 1.95
N THR A 11 3.30 8.15 1.45
CA THR A 11 2.73 8.65 0.18
C THR A 11 3.80 8.80 -0.91
N GLN A 12 5.00 8.30 -0.66
CA GLN A 12 6.11 8.27 -1.62
C GLN A 12 5.73 7.42 -2.83
N PHE A 13 6.11 7.87 -4.04
CA PHE A 13 5.77 7.19 -5.29
C PHE A 13 6.20 5.72 -5.34
N LYS A 14 7.30 5.41 -4.65
CA LYS A 14 7.80 4.05 -4.46
C LYS A 14 8.29 3.92 -3.03
N GLN A 15 7.84 2.87 -2.35
CA GLN A 15 8.25 2.57 -0.98
C GLN A 15 8.35 1.06 -0.77
N THR A 16 9.21 0.67 0.16
CA THR A 16 9.33 -0.72 0.57
C THR A 16 8.71 -0.87 1.95
N ILE A 17 7.78 -1.82 2.07
CA ILE A 17 7.13 -2.19 3.32
C ILE A 17 7.54 -3.59 3.73
N SER A 18 7.52 -3.86 5.03
CA SER A 18 7.81 -5.17 5.59
C SER A 18 6.51 -5.77 6.10
N LEU A 19 6.08 -6.90 5.55
CA LEU A 19 4.89 -7.63 5.99
C LEU A 19 5.27 -9.08 6.31
N PRO A 20 4.54 -9.76 7.21
CA PRO A 20 4.66 -11.20 7.37
C PRO A 20 4.45 -11.92 6.02
N ARG A 21 5.25 -12.95 5.73
CA ARG A 21 5.28 -13.65 4.42
C ARG A 21 3.91 -14.09 3.92
N ASP A 22 3.01 -14.44 4.83
CA ASP A 22 1.67 -14.94 4.55
C ASP A 22 0.56 -13.89 4.71
N ALA A 23 0.96 -12.61 4.76
CA ALA A 23 0.05 -11.48 4.87
C ALA A 23 -0.88 -11.37 3.67
N VAL A 24 -2.16 -11.16 3.95
CA VAL A 24 -3.16 -10.85 2.94
C VAL A 24 -3.59 -9.41 3.15
N ILE A 25 -3.23 -8.53 2.20
CA ILE A 25 -3.68 -7.13 2.20
C ILE A 25 -5.20 -7.11 2.02
N LEU A 26 -5.91 -6.46 2.95
CA LEU A 26 -7.36 -6.35 2.94
C LEU A 26 -7.82 -5.01 2.37
N SER A 27 -7.23 -3.92 2.85
CA SER A 27 -7.58 -2.56 2.43
C SER A 27 -6.47 -1.57 2.79
N ILE A 28 -6.55 -0.37 2.21
CA ILE A 28 -5.78 0.81 2.66
C ILE A 28 -6.80 1.92 2.89
N HIS A 29 -6.72 2.60 4.03
CA HIS A 29 -7.62 3.69 4.40
C HIS A 29 -6.83 4.93 4.84
N PRO A 30 -7.38 6.13 4.63
CA PRO A 30 -6.85 7.33 5.24
C PRO A 30 -7.07 7.29 6.76
N LYS A 31 -6.06 7.67 7.54
CA LYS A 31 -6.13 7.83 8.99
C LYS A 31 -5.20 8.97 9.41
N ASP A 32 -5.74 9.96 10.12
CA ASP A 32 -5.00 11.11 10.66
C ASP A 32 -4.11 11.84 9.62
N GLY A 33 -4.61 11.97 8.38
CA GLY A 33 -3.89 12.62 7.28
C GLY A 33 -2.83 11.75 6.58
N ALA A 34 -2.65 10.49 7.00
CA ALA A 34 -1.79 9.50 6.38
C ALA A 34 -2.62 8.35 5.78
N ALA A 35 -1.94 7.41 5.10
CA ALA A 35 -2.55 6.15 4.65
C ALA A 35 -2.11 4.99 5.54
N VAL A 36 -3.05 4.08 5.84
CA VAL A 36 -2.83 2.90 6.69
C VAL A 36 -3.28 1.67 5.94
N LEU A 37 -2.38 0.69 5.83
CA LEU A 37 -2.65 -0.61 5.24
C LEU A 37 -3.12 -1.59 6.30
N TYR A 38 -4.25 -2.26 6.04
CA TYR A 38 -4.76 -3.33 6.88
C TYR A 38 -4.50 -4.67 6.21
N ALA A 39 -3.91 -5.60 6.95
CA ALA A 39 -3.64 -6.94 6.47
C ALA A 39 -4.00 -8.00 7.50
N LEU A 40 -4.48 -9.15 7.01
CA LEU A 40 -4.61 -10.37 7.79
C LEU A 40 -3.24 -11.06 7.83
N VAL A 41 -2.65 -11.18 9.01
CA VAL A 41 -1.28 -11.65 9.19
C VAL A 41 -1.17 -12.79 10.21
N SER A 42 -0.16 -13.65 10.05
CA SER A 42 0.30 -14.53 11.12
C SER A 42 1.46 -13.84 11.87
N PRO A 43 1.30 -13.46 13.15
CA PRO A 43 2.33 -12.70 13.87
C PRO A 43 3.68 -13.40 13.99
N GLU A 44 3.67 -14.74 14.01
CA GLU A 44 4.88 -15.57 14.14
C GLU A 44 5.60 -15.80 12.79
N ALA A 45 5.02 -15.38 11.68
CA ALA A 45 5.63 -15.57 10.37
C ALA A 45 6.79 -14.58 10.16
N SER A 46 7.82 -15.03 9.44
CA SER A 46 8.93 -14.17 9.07
C SER A 46 8.48 -13.03 8.16
N PHE A 47 9.06 -11.86 8.37
CA PHE A 47 8.79 -10.68 7.56
C PHE A 47 9.54 -10.77 6.23
N VAL A 48 8.90 -10.30 5.17
CA VAL A 48 9.48 -10.16 3.84
C VAL A 48 9.19 -8.76 3.31
N GLN A 49 10.03 -8.30 2.40
CA GLN A 49 9.90 -6.97 1.82
C GLN A 49 9.00 -6.98 0.60
N HIS A 50 8.08 -6.02 0.55
CA HIS A 50 7.19 -5.78 -0.57
C HIS A 50 7.38 -4.35 -1.07
N THR A 51 7.33 -4.15 -2.38
CA THR A 51 7.37 -2.81 -2.96
C THR A 51 5.95 -2.33 -3.25
N LEU A 52 5.56 -1.25 -2.58
CA LEU A 52 4.35 -0.49 -2.90
C LEU A 52 4.71 0.70 -3.78
N TYR A 53 3.84 0.93 -4.76
CA TYR A 53 3.85 2.13 -5.59
C TYR A 53 2.62 2.97 -5.27
N ALA A 54 2.80 4.27 -5.18
CA ALA A 54 1.73 5.25 -5.04
C ALA A 54 1.78 6.18 -6.24
N PHE A 55 0.64 6.51 -6.83
CA PHE A 55 0.57 7.47 -7.92
C PHE A 55 -0.55 8.47 -7.66
N THR A 56 -0.32 9.74 -7.93
CA THR A 56 -1.34 10.77 -7.83
C THR A 56 -2.01 10.99 -9.18
N THR A 57 -3.29 11.32 -9.16
CA THR A 57 -4.02 11.70 -10.38
C THR A 57 -3.32 12.90 -11.06
N GLY A 58 -3.17 12.85 -12.38
CA GLY A 58 -2.54 13.91 -13.17
C GLY A 58 -1.01 13.81 -13.31
N VAL A 59 -0.36 12.90 -12.57
CA VAL A 59 1.05 12.56 -12.80
C VAL A 59 1.11 11.41 -13.80
N GLY A 60 1.67 11.67 -14.99
CA GLY A 60 1.87 10.64 -15.99
C GLY A 60 2.74 9.50 -15.44
N LEU A 61 2.31 8.26 -15.60
CA LEU A 61 3.13 7.09 -15.31
C LEU A 61 4.27 7.03 -16.33
N VAL A 62 5.42 7.63 -16.00
CA VAL A 62 6.61 7.61 -16.90
C VAL A 62 7.30 6.23 -16.87
N GLU A 63 6.90 5.32 -15.97
CA GLU A 63 7.52 4.00 -15.85
C GLU A 63 6.89 2.96 -16.78
N LYS A 64 7.74 2.30 -17.58
CA LYS A 64 7.44 1.08 -18.36
C LYS A 64 7.04 -0.14 -17.51
N SER A 65 6.85 0.01 -16.20
CA SER A 65 6.76 -1.07 -15.21
C SER A 65 5.32 -1.46 -14.81
N VAL A 66 4.30 -0.79 -15.36
CA VAL A 66 2.89 -1.00 -14.96
C VAL A 66 2.41 -2.44 -15.16
N ALA A 67 3.02 -3.20 -16.07
CA ALA A 67 2.66 -4.59 -16.36
C ALA A 67 2.85 -5.53 -15.14
N ASN A 68 3.72 -5.20 -14.19
CA ASN A 68 4.00 -6.01 -13.01
C ASN A 68 3.43 -5.39 -11.73
N LEU A 69 2.41 -4.55 -11.85
CA LEU A 69 1.76 -3.89 -10.72
C LEU A 69 0.33 -4.40 -10.55
N ARG A 70 0.01 -4.87 -9.35
CA ARG A 70 -1.35 -5.20 -8.94
C ARG A 70 -1.97 -4.00 -8.23
N TYR A 71 -3.05 -3.46 -8.78
CA TYR A 71 -3.82 -2.42 -8.13
C TYR A 71 -4.37 -2.90 -6.78
N LEU A 72 -4.26 -2.05 -5.75
CA LEU A 72 -4.81 -2.31 -4.42
C LEU A 72 -6.06 -1.47 -4.19
N VAL A 73 -5.91 -0.13 -4.18
CA VAL A 73 -7.00 0.80 -3.86
C VAL A 73 -6.63 2.24 -4.20
N THR A 74 -7.64 3.11 -4.28
CA THR A 74 -7.50 4.55 -4.36
C THR A 74 -8.01 5.16 -3.07
N VAL A 75 -7.23 6.06 -2.47
CA VAL A 75 -7.61 6.79 -1.27
C VAL A 75 -7.49 8.28 -1.50
N SER A 76 -8.39 9.03 -0.87
CA SER A 76 -8.26 10.47 -0.78
C SER A 76 -7.64 10.82 0.58
N ILE A 77 -6.54 11.57 0.54
CA ILE A 77 -5.83 12.06 1.72
C ILE A 77 -5.86 13.59 1.74
N HIS A 78 -5.57 14.18 2.91
CA HIS A 78 -5.63 15.63 3.12
C HIS A 78 -6.98 16.25 2.69
N ASN A 79 -8.09 15.70 3.18
CA ASN A 79 -9.46 16.21 2.97
C ASN A 79 -9.87 16.36 1.49
N GLY A 80 -9.51 15.44 0.60
CA GLY A 80 -9.90 15.54 -0.81
C GLY A 80 -8.81 16.07 -1.73
N SER A 81 -7.85 16.82 -1.19
CA SER A 81 -6.86 17.55 -2.02
C SER A 81 -5.90 16.64 -2.79
N ASN A 82 -5.63 15.44 -2.27
CA ASN A 82 -4.74 14.49 -2.90
C ASN A 82 -5.44 13.13 -3.06
N VAL A 83 -5.61 12.70 -4.31
CA VAL A 83 -6.08 11.35 -4.65
C VAL A 83 -4.87 10.50 -4.99
N VAL A 84 -4.69 9.41 -4.25
CA VAL A 84 -3.53 8.53 -4.36
C VAL A 84 -3.99 7.11 -4.67
N HIS A 85 -3.40 6.54 -5.72
CA HIS A 85 -3.64 5.18 -6.20
C HIS A 85 -2.48 4.27 -5.77
N TYR A 86 -2.77 3.24 -4.99
CA TYR A 86 -1.78 2.31 -4.46
C TYR A 86 -1.73 1.00 -5.27
N PHE A 87 -0.52 0.54 -5.54
CA PHE A 87 -0.22 -0.69 -6.28
C PHE A 87 0.86 -1.50 -5.57
N LEU A 88 0.80 -2.82 -5.72
CA LEU A 88 1.81 -3.77 -5.22
C LEU A 88 2.59 -4.33 -6.40
N LYS A 89 3.93 -4.38 -6.29
CA LYS A 89 4.76 -5.11 -7.25
C LYS A 89 4.53 -6.62 -7.13
N VAL A 90 4.22 -7.27 -8.26
CA VAL A 90 4.05 -8.72 -8.39
C VAL A 90 5.37 -9.39 -8.74
#